data_AF-A0A9P3ZRU5-F1
#
_entry.id   AF-A0A9P3ZRU5-F1
#
_cell.length_a   1.000
_cell.length_b   1.000
_cell.length_c   1.000
_cell.angle_alpha   90.00
_cell.angle_beta   90.00
_cell.angle_gamma   90.00
#
_symmetry.space_group_name_H-M   'P 1'
#
loop_
_entity.id
_entity.type
_entity.pdbx_description
1 polymer ?
#
loop_
_entity_poly.entity_id
_entity_poly.type
_entity_poly.pdbx_seq_one_letter_code
_entity_poly.pdbx_strand_id
1 'polypeptide(L)'
;MKREGNKSKATEKKKEFARLVVEAKLSKADAYRKAYNRKDLSTDAANKAAYRLSKDDVVVRMTDELNKQLDKSTVLTKQQRMEWLSRVVMTPIGDIDKSSELCQEYSCGEDGMKFKMPSKIAAISELNKMDGAYTPQKMEVDAGENFMSLLASLPFDPPVKSGKK
;
A
#
# COMPACT_ATOMS: atom_id res chain seq x y z
N MET A 1 43.91 -8.17 -5.55
CA MET A 1 43.01 -7.37 -4.68
C MET A 1 41.72 -6.85 -5.34
N LYS A 2 41.62 -6.60 -6.66
CA LYS A 2 40.35 -6.09 -7.27
C LYS A 2 39.17 -7.08 -7.34
N ARG A 3 39.42 -8.40 -7.25
CA ARG A 3 38.39 -9.43 -7.47
C ARG A 3 37.44 -9.65 -6.28
N GLU A 4 37.91 -9.48 -5.03
CA GLU A 4 37.09 -9.68 -3.82
C GLU A 4 36.08 -8.54 -3.60
N GLY A 5 36.51 -7.29 -3.80
CA GLY A 5 35.62 -6.13 -3.69
C GLY A 5 34.48 -6.13 -4.73
N ASN A 6 34.69 -6.74 -5.90
CA ASN A 6 33.65 -6.81 -6.94
C ASN A 6 32.61 -7.90 -6.64
N LYS A 7 33.04 -9.04 -6.04
CA LYS A 7 32.11 -10.08 -5.57
C LYS A 7 31.20 -9.58 -4.46
N SER A 8 31.75 -8.85 -3.48
CA SER A 8 30.97 -8.25 -2.40
C SER A 8 29.91 -7.27 -2.92
N LYS A 9 30.30 -6.34 -3.81
CA LYS A 9 29.36 -5.39 -4.43
C LYS A 9 28.26 -6.06 -5.25
N ALA A 10 28.57 -7.14 -5.96
CA ALA A 10 27.57 -7.90 -6.72
C ALA A 10 26.55 -8.55 -5.78
N THR A 11 27.00 -9.14 -4.67
CA THR A 11 26.13 -9.73 -3.64
C THR A 11 25.23 -8.69 -2.97
N GLU A 12 25.75 -7.50 -2.65
CA GLU A 12 24.94 -6.43 -2.05
C GLU A 12 23.82 -5.94 -2.97
N LYS A 13 24.08 -5.80 -4.28
CA LYS A 13 23.02 -5.44 -5.24
C LYS A 13 21.94 -6.51 -5.35
N LYS A 14 22.31 -7.80 -5.24
CA LYS A 14 21.35 -8.92 -5.22
C LYS A 14 20.46 -8.87 -3.98
N LYS A 15 21.04 -8.59 -2.82
CA LYS A 15 20.28 -8.42 -1.57
C LYS A 15 19.30 -7.24 -1.66
N GLU A 16 19.77 -6.11 -2.17
CA GLU A 16 18.90 -4.94 -2.33
C GLU A 16 17.77 -5.20 -3.32
N PHE A 17 18.04 -5.92 -4.41
CA PHE A 17 16.99 -6.36 -5.34
C PHE A 17 15.93 -7.22 -4.63
N ALA A 18 16.34 -8.24 -3.86
CA ALA A 18 15.43 -9.11 -3.11
C ALA A 18 14.58 -8.31 -2.10
N ARG A 19 15.22 -7.39 -1.36
CA ARG A 19 14.54 -6.49 -0.41
C ARG A 19 13.48 -5.64 -1.09
N LEU A 20 13.81 -5.01 -2.21
CA LEU A 20 12.89 -4.15 -2.95
C LEU A 20 11.70 -4.91 -3.53
N VAL A 21 11.89 -6.17 -3.91
CA VAL A 21 10.79 -7.04 -4.38
C VAL A 21 9.86 -7.44 -3.24
N VAL A 22 10.42 -7.81 -2.07
CA VAL A 22 9.64 -8.37 -0.96
C VAL A 22 9.04 -7.29 -0.06
N GLU A 23 9.86 -6.37 0.46
CA GLU A 23 9.44 -5.36 1.44
C GLU A 23 8.75 -4.18 0.76
N ALA A 24 9.37 -3.63 -0.29
CA ALA A 24 8.86 -2.45 -1.00
C ALA A 24 7.81 -2.77 -2.08
N LYS A 25 7.58 -4.07 -2.36
CA LYS A 25 6.62 -4.58 -3.35
C LYS A 25 6.75 -3.93 -4.73
N LEU A 26 7.97 -3.56 -5.12
CA LEU A 26 8.22 -3.00 -6.44
C LEU A 26 8.10 -4.08 -7.52
N SER A 27 7.76 -3.66 -8.73
CA SER A 27 7.87 -4.54 -9.89
C SER A 27 9.31 -5.04 -10.03
N LYS A 28 9.51 -6.24 -10.56
CA LYS A 28 10.86 -6.80 -10.76
C LYS A 28 11.73 -5.88 -11.62
N ALA A 29 11.16 -5.20 -12.62
CA ALA A 29 11.89 -4.21 -13.42
C ALA A 29 12.34 -3.01 -12.58
N ASP A 30 11.46 -2.44 -11.77
CA ASP A 30 11.77 -1.24 -10.99
C ASP A 30 12.72 -1.53 -9.83
N ALA A 31 12.55 -2.69 -9.18
CA ALA A 31 13.50 -3.20 -8.20
C ALA A 31 14.90 -3.35 -8.82
N TYR A 32 15.00 -3.89 -10.04
CA TYR A 32 16.28 -4.01 -10.75
C TYR A 32 16.91 -2.65 -11.05
N ARG A 33 16.13 -1.71 -11.62
CA ARG A 33 16.63 -0.35 -11.91
C ARG A 33 17.14 0.34 -10.65
N LYS A 34 16.42 0.21 -9.55
CA LYS A 34 16.77 0.85 -8.28
C LYS A 34 18.00 0.19 -7.63
N ALA A 35 18.06 -1.14 -7.56
CA ALA A 35 19.19 -1.86 -6.97
C ALA A 35 20.51 -1.67 -7.76
N TYR A 36 20.43 -1.53 -9.09
CA TYR A 36 21.61 -1.37 -9.95
C TYR A 36 21.87 0.07 -10.39
N ASN A 37 21.06 1.04 -9.92
CA ASN A 37 21.09 2.45 -10.31
C ASN A 37 21.06 2.67 -11.84
N ARG A 38 20.13 1.98 -12.53
CA ARG A 38 19.95 1.99 -13.99
C ARG A 38 18.62 2.64 -14.37
N LYS A 39 18.50 3.94 -14.11
CA LYS A 39 17.29 4.73 -14.37
C LYS A 39 16.96 4.86 -15.87
N ASP A 40 17.99 4.79 -16.69
CA ASP A 40 17.98 4.89 -18.16
C ASP A 40 17.53 3.61 -18.88
N LEU A 41 17.42 2.48 -18.16
CA LEU A 41 17.18 1.19 -18.78
C LEU A 41 15.72 1.04 -19.22
N SER A 42 15.53 0.69 -20.50
CA SER A 42 14.20 0.42 -21.07
C SER A 42 13.48 -0.69 -20.29
N THR A 43 12.16 -0.66 -20.31
CA THR A 43 11.33 -1.62 -19.54
C THR A 43 11.55 -3.05 -19.99
N ASP A 44 11.68 -3.30 -21.30
CA ASP A 44 11.97 -4.64 -21.81
C ASP A 44 13.35 -5.16 -21.34
N ALA A 45 14.38 -4.32 -21.41
CA ALA A 45 15.72 -4.70 -20.96
C ALA A 45 15.78 -4.92 -19.44
N ALA A 46 15.12 -4.07 -18.66
CA ALA A 46 15.00 -4.23 -17.22
C ALA A 46 14.26 -5.52 -16.86
N ASN A 47 13.16 -5.84 -17.55
CA ASN A 47 12.41 -7.09 -17.35
C ASN A 47 13.26 -8.33 -17.63
N LYS A 48 13.98 -8.37 -18.76
CA LYS A 48 14.86 -9.49 -19.11
C LYS A 48 15.98 -9.69 -18.08
N ALA A 49 16.59 -8.60 -17.63
CA ALA A 49 17.65 -8.66 -16.62
C ALA A 49 17.11 -9.09 -15.25
N ALA A 50 15.98 -8.52 -14.82
CA ALA A 50 15.32 -8.88 -13.58
C ALA A 50 14.83 -10.34 -13.58
N TYR A 51 14.35 -10.85 -14.71
CA TYR A 51 13.95 -12.24 -14.85
C TYR A 51 15.11 -13.19 -14.60
N ARG A 52 16.27 -12.94 -15.23
CA ARG A 52 17.50 -13.73 -15.00
C ARG A 52 17.93 -13.64 -13.54
N LEU A 53 17.92 -12.44 -12.98
CA LEU A 53 18.31 -12.20 -11.59
C LEU A 53 17.37 -12.91 -10.60
N SER A 54 16.08 -13.00 -10.91
CA SER A 54 15.10 -13.67 -10.05
C SER A 54 15.27 -15.20 -9.98
N LYS A 55 16.09 -15.78 -10.87
CA LYS A 55 16.46 -17.20 -10.83
C LYS A 55 17.80 -17.45 -10.14
N ASP A 56 18.50 -16.41 -9.71
CA ASP A 56 19.79 -16.54 -9.06
C ASP A 56 19.62 -17.11 -7.64
N ASP A 57 20.35 -18.16 -7.29
CA ASP A 57 20.21 -18.86 -6.00
C ASP A 57 20.39 -17.97 -4.78
N VAL A 58 21.18 -16.90 -4.88
CA VAL A 58 21.36 -15.95 -3.77
C VAL A 58 20.10 -15.12 -3.60
N VAL A 59 19.50 -14.68 -4.70
CA VAL A 59 18.27 -13.88 -4.70
C VAL A 59 17.10 -14.72 -4.22
N VAL A 60 16.95 -15.95 -4.71
CA VAL A 60 15.88 -16.88 -4.29
C VAL A 60 15.93 -17.11 -2.78
N ARG A 61 17.09 -17.52 -2.25
CA ARG A 61 17.24 -17.75 -0.80
C ARG A 61 16.96 -16.50 0.03
N MET A 62 17.40 -15.32 -0.42
CA MET A 62 17.17 -14.07 0.30
C MET A 62 15.68 -13.70 0.29
N THR A 63 15.00 -13.87 -0.84
CA THR A 63 13.56 -13.66 -0.95
C THR A 63 12.78 -14.60 -0.03
N ASP A 64 13.14 -15.88 0.01
CA ASP A 64 12.49 -16.86 0.89
C ASP A 64 12.70 -16.53 2.37
N GLU A 65 13.90 -16.11 2.75
CA GLU A 65 14.21 -15.71 4.13
C GLU A 65 13.41 -14.46 4.53
N LEU A 66 13.36 -13.43 3.68
CA LEU A 66 12.58 -12.22 3.93
C LEU A 66 11.07 -12.53 4.03
N ASN A 67 10.55 -13.40 3.18
CA ASN A 67 9.16 -13.85 3.26
C ASN A 67 8.90 -14.59 4.59
N LYS A 68 9.79 -15.50 5.01
CA LYS A 68 9.68 -16.18 6.31
C LYS A 68 9.74 -15.22 7.50
N GLN A 69 10.52 -14.15 7.40
CA GLN A 69 10.60 -13.11 8.44
C GLN A 69 9.31 -12.30 8.51
N LEU A 70 8.71 -11.97 7.37
CA LEU A 70 7.38 -11.36 7.30
C LEU A 70 6.32 -12.29 7.92
N ASP A 71 6.36 -13.58 7.61
CA ASP A 71 5.42 -14.59 8.12
C ASP A 71 5.53 -14.81 9.64
N LYS A 72 6.72 -14.62 10.22
CA LYS A 72 6.96 -14.72 11.67
C LYS A 72 6.55 -13.49 12.46
N SER A 73 6.19 -12.38 11.80
CA SER A 73 5.80 -11.17 12.53
C SER A 73 4.41 -11.36 13.16
N THR A 74 4.24 -10.94 14.42
CA THR A 74 2.95 -10.89 15.15
C THR A 74 1.98 -9.85 14.57
N VAL A 75 2.30 -9.29 13.42
CA VAL A 75 1.61 -8.18 12.77
C VAL A 75 1.02 -8.71 11.47
N LEU A 76 -0.31 -8.60 11.32
CA LEU A 76 -0.98 -8.98 10.09
C LEU A 76 -0.43 -8.18 8.91
N THR A 77 0.05 -8.88 7.89
CA THR A 77 0.46 -8.26 6.62
C THR A 77 -0.74 -7.58 5.94
N LYS A 78 -0.48 -6.68 4.98
CA LYS A 78 -1.55 -6.05 4.18
C LYS A 78 -2.47 -7.11 3.56
N GLN A 79 -1.91 -8.20 3.05
CA GLN A 79 -2.68 -9.26 2.41
C GLN A 79 -3.56 -10.02 3.41
N GLN A 80 -2.99 -10.45 4.54
CA GLN A 80 -3.76 -11.15 5.58
C GLN A 80 -4.90 -10.29 6.14
N ARG A 81 -4.70 -8.97 6.28
CA ARG A 81 -5.79 -8.05 6.66
C ARG A 81 -6.91 -8.02 5.61
N MET A 82 -6.56 -7.97 4.33
CA MET A 82 -7.56 -8.00 3.25
C MET A 82 -8.31 -9.34 3.24
N GLU A 83 -7.61 -10.46 3.34
CA GLU A 83 -8.22 -11.79 3.42
C GLU A 83 -9.18 -11.92 4.60
N TRP A 84 -8.77 -11.45 5.78
CA TRP A 84 -9.62 -11.47 6.97
C TRP A 84 -10.86 -10.59 6.81
N LEU A 85 -10.72 -9.36 6.30
CA LEU A 85 -11.86 -8.48 6.03
C LEU A 85 -12.79 -9.07 4.96
N SER A 86 -12.26 -9.73 3.94
CA SER A 86 -13.06 -10.43 2.94
C SER A 86 -13.88 -11.56 3.57
N ARG A 87 -13.32 -12.34 4.51
CA ARG A 87 -14.08 -13.35 5.25
C ARG A 87 -15.22 -12.74 6.04
N VAL A 88 -15.01 -11.62 6.75
CA VAL A 88 -16.08 -10.91 7.47
C VAL A 88 -17.26 -10.61 6.55
N VAL A 89 -16.98 -10.15 5.32
CA VAL A 89 -18.01 -9.80 4.34
C VAL A 89 -18.71 -11.04 3.82
N MET A 90 -17.96 -12.06 3.43
CA MET A 90 -18.48 -13.24 2.73
C MET A 90 -19.18 -14.25 3.63
N THR A 91 -18.80 -14.37 4.90
CA THR A 91 -19.37 -15.38 5.82
C THR A 91 -20.77 -14.97 6.30
N PRO A 92 -21.85 -15.71 5.97
CA PRO A 92 -23.18 -15.49 6.53
C PRO A 92 -23.19 -15.71 8.05
N ILE A 93 -24.04 -14.98 8.77
CA ILE A 93 -24.13 -15.10 10.24
C ILE A 93 -24.61 -16.48 10.71
N GLY A 94 -25.35 -17.21 9.85
CA GLY A 94 -25.82 -18.57 10.14
C GLY A 94 -24.72 -19.63 10.13
N ASP A 95 -23.55 -19.33 9.55
CA ASP A 95 -22.42 -20.26 9.43
C ASP A 95 -21.41 -20.10 10.59
N ILE A 96 -21.79 -19.36 11.63
CA ILE A 96 -20.91 -18.98 12.73
C ILE A 96 -21.42 -19.59 14.03
N ASP A 97 -20.48 -20.12 14.81
CA ASP A 97 -20.71 -20.57 16.17
C ASP A 97 -19.79 -19.84 17.16
N LYS A 98 -19.88 -20.22 18.43
CA LYS A 98 -19.07 -19.66 19.53
C LYS A 98 -17.55 -19.88 19.38
N SER A 99 -17.13 -20.82 18.55
CA SER A 99 -15.71 -21.14 18.31
C SER A 99 -15.13 -20.41 17.09
N SER A 100 -15.99 -19.82 16.27
CA SER A 100 -15.60 -19.06 15.10
C SER A 100 -14.75 -17.85 15.45
N GLU A 101 -13.68 -17.62 14.68
CA GLU A 101 -12.83 -16.42 14.77
C GLU A 101 -13.60 -15.12 14.50
N LEU A 102 -14.77 -15.22 13.86
CA LEU A 102 -15.64 -14.09 13.54
C LEU A 102 -16.73 -13.84 14.60
N CYS A 103 -16.81 -14.64 15.64
CA CYS A 103 -17.74 -14.41 16.75
C CYS A 103 -17.12 -13.43 17.76
N GLN A 104 -17.62 -12.21 17.81
CA GLN A 104 -17.15 -11.20 18.78
C GLN A 104 -17.76 -11.44 20.16
N GLU A 105 -19.06 -11.71 20.19
CA GLU A 105 -19.85 -11.93 21.40
C GLU A 105 -20.96 -12.92 21.06
N TYR A 106 -21.40 -13.70 22.05
CA TYR A 106 -22.61 -14.51 21.93
C TYR A 106 -23.44 -14.42 23.21
N SER A 107 -24.75 -14.58 23.07
CA SER A 107 -25.68 -14.63 24.20
C SER A 107 -26.66 -15.78 24.03
N CYS A 108 -27.05 -16.37 25.17
CA CYS A 108 -28.08 -17.40 25.24
C CYS A 108 -29.34 -16.76 25.79
N GLY A 109 -30.38 -16.64 24.96
CA GLY A 109 -31.71 -16.19 25.38
C GLY A 109 -32.74 -17.31 25.26
N GLU A 110 -33.99 -16.99 25.58
CA GLU A 110 -35.13 -17.91 25.42
C GLU A 110 -35.33 -18.32 23.94
N ASP A 111 -35.02 -17.42 22.99
CA ASP A 111 -35.09 -17.67 21.54
C ASP A 111 -33.87 -18.44 20.98
N GLY A 112 -32.96 -18.92 21.84
CA GLY A 112 -31.73 -19.60 21.45
C GLY A 112 -30.48 -18.71 21.44
N MET A 113 -29.45 -19.15 20.71
CA MET A 113 -28.14 -18.50 20.67
C MET A 113 -28.12 -17.34 19.66
N LYS A 114 -27.69 -16.16 20.10
CA LYS A 114 -27.44 -15.00 19.25
C LYS A 114 -25.94 -14.76 19.18
N PHE A 115 -25.43 -14.58 17.96
CA PHE A 115 -24.01 -14.31 17.69
C PHE A 115 -23.84 -12.91 17.14
N LYS A 116 -22.75 -12.23 17.54
CA LYS A 116 -22.37 -10.91 17.03
C LYS A 116 -21.14 -11.02 16.14
N MET A 117 -21.29 -10.60 14.90
CA MET A 117 -20.19 -10.51 13.92
C MET A 117 -19.60 -9.10 13.84
N PRO A 118 -18.34 -8.96 13.39
CA PRO A 118 -17.81 -7.69 12.93
C PRO A 118 -18.68 -7.10 11.80
N SER A 119 -18.74 -5.77 11.75
CA SER A 119 -19.56 -5.06 10.76
C SER A 119 -19.08 -5.29 9.33
N LYS A 120 -19.94 -5.89 8.49
CA LYS A 120 -19.68 -6.08 7.05
C LYS A 120 -19.47 -4.76 6.31
N ILE A 121 -20.23 -3.72 6.66
CA ILE A 121 -20.10 -2.38 6.06
C ILE A 121 -18.74 -1.77 6.40
N ALA A 122 -18.31 -1.87 7.66
CA ALA A 122 -16.99 -1.40 8.07
C ALA A 122 -15.88 -2.18 7.35
N ALA A 123 -16.04 -3.50 7.19
CA ALA A 123 -15.05 -4.33 6.51
C ALA A 123 -14.91 -3.96 5.02
N ILE A 124 -16.01 -3.74 4.30
CA ILE A 124 -15.99 -3.27 2.90
C ILE A 124 -15.33 -1.89 2.80
N SER A 125 -15.66 -0.98 3.73
CA SER A 125 -15.08 0.37 3.74
C SER A 125 -13.55 0.32 3.89
N GLU A 126 -13.04 -0.49 4.82
CA GLU A 126 -11.60 -0.68 4.99
C GLU A 126 -10.94 -1.37 3.78
N LEU A 127 -11.59 -2.38 3.19
CA LEU A 127 -11.11 -3.01 1.95
C LEU A 127 -10.96 -1.99 0.81
N ASN A 128 -11.97 -1.16 0.59
CA ASN A 128 -11.95 -0.15 -0.48
C ASN A 128 -10.84 0.90 -0.25
N LYS A 129 -10.58 1.29 1.00
CA LYS A 129 -9.45 2.16 1.35
C LYS A 129 -8.11 1.47 1.05
N MET A 130 -8.00 0.18 1.34
CA MET A 130 -6.77 -0.60 1.14
C MET A 130 -6.47 -0.89 -0.33
N ASP A 131 -7.49 -1.07 -1.17
CA ASP A 131 -7.38 -1.29 -2.62
C ASP A 131 -7.18 0.01 -3.42
N GLY A 132 -7.31 1.16 -2.76
CA GLY A 132 -7.18 2.47 -3.41
C GLY A 132 -8.39 2.85 -4.25
N ALA A 133 -9.54 2.17 -4.10
CA ALA A 133 -10.80 2.58 -4.74
C ALA A 133 -11.20 4.01 -4.35
N TYR A 134 -10.77 4.47 -3.17
CA TYR A 134 -10.95 5.84 -2.69
C TYR A 134 -9.69 6.69 -2.72
N THR A 135 -8.62 6.33 -3.44
CA THR A 135 -7.47 7.26 -3.55
C THR A 135 -7.95 8.55 -4.21
N PRO A 136 -7.92 9.70 -3.50
CA PRO A 136 -8.36 10.94 -4.07
C PRO A 136 -7.42 11.30 -5.22
N GLN A 137 -7.99 11.66 -6.37
CA GLN A 137 -7.21 12.23 -7.45
C GLN A 137 -6.60 13.52 -6.92
N LYS A 138 -5.28 13.63 -7.01
CA LYS A 138 -4.54 14.81 -6.59
C LYS A 138 -4.92 15.94 -7.54
N MET A 139 -5.85 16.79 -7.12
CA MET A 139 -6.25 17.97 -7.88
C MET A 139 -5.25 19.08 -7.57
N GLU A 140 -4.31 19.32 -8.49
CA GLU A 140 -3.47 20.52 -8.42
C GLU A 140 -4.34 21.71 -8.81
N VAL A 141 -4.77 22.45 -7.79
CA VAL A 141 -5.46 23.72 -8.00
C VAL A 141 -4.37 24.78 -8.16
N ASP A 142 -4.16 25.23 -9.39
CA ASP A 142 -3.30 26.37 -9.68
C ASP A 142 -4.03 27.66 -9.26
N ALA A 143 -3.93 27.98 -7.97
CA ALA A 143 -4.67 29.06 -7.32
C ALA A 143 -4.08 30.45 -7.58
N GLY A 144 -2.94 30.55 -8.28
CA GLY A 144 -2.20 31.81 -8.43
C GLY A 144 -2.93 32.86 -9.27
N GLU A 145 -3.45 32.47 -10.44
CA GLU A 145 -3.99 33.43 -11.41
C GLU A 145 -5.50 33.68 -11.22
N ASN A 146 -6.26 32.66 -10.82
CA ASN A 146 -7.72 32.74 -10.67
C ASN A 146 -8.17 33.39 -9.36
N PHE A 147 -7.37 33.31 -8.29
CA PHE A 147 -7.72 33.95 -7.01
C PHE A 147 -7.48 35.46 -7.04
N MET A 148 -6.41 35.90 -7.70
CA MET A 148 -6.07 37.32 -7.82
C MET A 148 -7.06 38.07 -8.72
N SER A 149 -7.53 37.44 -9.80
CA SER A 149 -8.58 38.01 -10.65
C SER A 149 -9.92 38.09 -9.91
N LEU A 150 -10.26 37.09 -9.09
CA LEU A 150 -11.46 37.13 -8.24
C LEU A 150 -11.39 38.26 -7.20
N LEU A 151 -10.27 38.41 -6.50
CA LEU A 151 -10.06 39.51 -5.54
C LEU A 151 -10.14 40.88 -6.21
N ALA A 152 -9.58 41.03 -7.41
CA ALA A 152 -9.64 42.28 -8.18
C ALA A 152 -11.06 42.60 -8.69
N SER A 153 -11.91 41.59 -8.87
CA SER A 153 -13.31 41.76 -9.30
C SER A 153 -14.26 42.13 -8.16
N LEU A 154 -13.83 42.03 -6.91
CA LEU A 154 -14.66 42.42 -5.77
C LEU A 154 -14.76 43.96 -5.74
N PRO A 155 -15.97 44.53 -5.68
CA PRO A 155 -16.14 45.97 -5.56
C PRO A 155 -15.56 46.42 -4.21
N PHE A 156 -14.45 47.15 -4.25
CA PHE A 156 -13.94 47.84 -3.08
C PHE A 156 -14.74 49.11 -2.86
N ASP A 157 -15.66 49.09 -1.89
CA ASP A 157 -16.25 50.32 -1.36
C ASP A 157 -15.31 50.90 -0.29
N PRO A 158 -14.62 52.03 -0.54
CA PRO A 158 -13.82 52.67 0.48
C PRO A 158 -14.73 53.15 1.63
N PRO A 159 -14.37 52.89 2.90
CA PRO A 159 -15.26 53.12 4.04
C PRO A 159 -15.55 54.61 4.34
N VAL A 160 -14.92 55.57 3.66
CA VAL A 160 -15.17 56.99 3.88
C VAL A 160 -15.09 57.76 2.55
N LYS A 161 -16.18 58.42 2.17
CA LYS A 161 -16.18 59.40 1.07
C LYS A 161 -15.20 60.50 1.42
N SER A 162 -14.13 60.65 0.65
CA SER A 162 -13.20 61.77 0.75
C SER A 162 -13.97 63.07 0.49
N GLY A 163 -14.40 63.73 1.57
CA GLY A 163 -14.97 65.06 1.53
C GLY A 163 -13.93 66.03 0.96
N LYS A 164 -14.21 66.57 -0.22
CA LYS A 164 -13.49 67.73 -0.76
C LYS A 164 -13.68 68.89 0.24
N LYS A 165 -12.57 69.46 0.71
CA LYS A 165 -12.57 70.84 1.20
C LYS A 165 -12.66 71.78 0.01
#